data_AF-A0A8H6N687-F1
#
_entry.id   AF-A0A8H6N687-F1
#
_cell.length_a   1.000
_cell.length_b   1.000
_cell.length_c   1.000
_cell.angle_alpha   90.00
_cell.angle_beta   90.00
_cell.angle_gamma   90.00
#
_symmetry.space_group_name_H-M   'P 1'
#
loop_
_entity.id
_entity.type
_entity.pdbx_description
1 polymer ?
#
loop_
_entity_poly.entity_id
_entity_poly.type
_entity_poly.pdbx_seq_one_letter_code
_entity_poly.pdbx_strand_id
1 'polypeptide(L)'
;MVSNKDLLAKAQEYSANNVDLYELLQIDTNTTEESDIRRAWRKQSLKYHPDKLGDAFDAEKWELIETARDILLDLAARAAYDNGRKAVLLRKAERERVHGQRKRMIDELEAAEEAAKQKRQAEEDKARELERERARLAEEGRRRMEEENERFKRENLEAQERQRRERIERDGDGDEYDEKLADLQRQIDEKRRLKAERKAARKKGGEAPEKSSDTATAAPASYSRPPLDWGNLMARCREADQLKAAKKATAV
;
A
#
# COMPACT_ATOMS: atom_id res chain seq x y z
N MET A 1 -53.11 38.47 35.97
CA MET A 1 -52.24 37.74 36.94
C MET A 1 -51.55 36.65 36.16
N VAL A 2 -50.22 36.56 36.22
CA VAL A 2 -49.49 35.43 35.63
C VAL A 2 -49.96 34.17 36.37
N SER A 3 -50.39 33.14 35.65
CA SER A 3 -50.90 31.94 36.32
C SER A 3 -49.74 31.22 36.99
N ASN A 4 -49.97 30.57 38.14
CA ASN A 4 -48.92 29.78 38.81
C ASN A 4 -48.30 28.75 37.84
N LYS A 5 -49.13 28.14 36.97
CA LYS A 5 -48.68 27.26 35.88
C LYS A 5 -47.68 27.92 34.91
N ASP A 6 -47.88 29.20 34.59
CA ASP A 6 -47.00 29.94 33.69
C ASP A 6 -45.66 30.21 34.37
N LEU A 7 -45.66 30.51 35.68
CA LEU A 7 -44.43 30.68 36.47
C LEU A 7 -43.61 29.39 36.56
N LEU A 8 -44.26 28.23 36.73
CA LEU A 8 -43.55 26.95 36.69
C LEU A 8 -42.92 26.67 35.33
N ALA A 9 -43.63 26.97 34.24
CA ALA A 9 -43.09 26.79 32.89
C ALA A 9 -41.87 27.69 32.66
N LYS A 10 -41.96 28.97 33.02
CA LYS A 10 -40.84 29.92 32.93
C LYS A 10 -39.66 29.49 33.82
N ALA A 11 -39.92 29.01 35.04
CA ALA A 11 -38.88 28.49 35.94
C ALA A 11 -38.11 27.32 35.31
N GLN A 12 -38.81 26.38 34.68
CA GLN A 12 -38.18 25.26 33.98
C GLN A 12 -37.37 25.74 32.78
N GLU A 13 -37.92 26.64 31.97
CA GLU A 13 -37.24 27.22 30.81
C GLU A 13 -35.92 27.92 31.18
N TYR A 14 -35.94 28.82 32.18
CA TYR A 14 -34.73 29.51 32.61
C TYR A 14 -33.68 28.57 33.19
N SER A 15 -34.11 27.52 33.92
CA SER A 15 -33.20 26.50 34.42
C SER A 15 -32.55 25.70 33.28
N ALA A 16 -33.28 25.43 32.20
CA ALA A 16 -32.77 24.74 31.02
C ALA A 16 -31.82 25.62 30.19
N ASN A 17 -32.12 26.92 30.10
CA ASN A 17 -31.33 27.91 29.38
C ASN A 17 -30.10 28.42 30.17
N ASN A 18 -29.82 27.88 31.36
CA ASN A 18 -28.74 28.30 32.26
C ASN A 18 -28.78 29.80 32.62
N VAL A 19 -29.97 30.38 32.74
CA VAL A 19 -30.12 31.76 33.22
C VAL A 19 -30.10 31.75 34.75
N ASP A 20 -29.15 32.46 35.37
CA ASP A 20 -29.04 32.56 36.82
C ASP A 20 -29.90 33.71 37.38
N LEU A 21 -31.06 33.36 37.97
CA LEU A 21 -32.02 34.32 38.51
C LEU A 21 -31.51 35.00 39.80
N TYR A 22 -30.65 34.32 40.57
CA TYR A 22 -30.07 34.86 41.78
C TYR A 22 -29.00 35.90 41.44
N GLU A 23 -28.16 35.61 40.44
CA GLU A 23 -27.17 36.56 39.92
C GLU A 23 -27.83 37.80 39.32
N LEU A 24 -28.95 37.63 38.59
CA LEU A 24 -29.68 38.74 37.99
C LEU A 24 -30.22 39.74 39.03
N LEU A 25 -30.70 39.24 40.18
CA LEU A 25 -31.14 40.07 41.30
C LEU A 25 -29.98 40.46 42.24
N GLN A 26 -28.76 40.00 41.98
CA GLN A 26 -27.57 40.21 42.81
C GLN A 26 -27.75 39.76 44.27
N ILE A 27 -28.36 38.58 44.44
CA ILE A 27 -28.56 37.95 45.75
C ILE A 27 -27.83 36.62 45.82
N ASP A 28 -27.48 36.20 47.04
CA ASP A 28 -26.92 34.87 47.25
C ASP A 28 -27.97 33.78 47.03
N THR A 29 -27.55 32.62 46.51
CA THR A 29 -28.44 31.47 46.29
C THR A 29 -29.07 30.91 47.57
N ASN A 30 -28.47 31.17 48.74
CA ASN A 30 -28.99 30.78 50.04
C ASN A 30 -30.02 31.77 50.61
N THR A 31 -30.29 32.89 49.93
CA THR A 31 -31.28 33.88 50.39
C THR A 31 -32.69 33.27 50.33
N THR A 32 -33.23 32.86 51.47
CA THR A 32 -34.59 32.29 51.57
C THR A 32 -35.67 33.30 51.91
N GLU A 33 -35.29 34.48 52.44
CA GLU A 33 -36.25 35.50 52.86
C GLU A 33 -36.87 36.27 51.69
N GLU A 34 -38.21 36.29 51.63
CA GLU A 34 -38.96 37.04 50.61
C GLU A 34 -38.74 38.56 50.70
N SER A 35 -38.52 39.08 51.91
CA SER A 35 -38.20 40.48 52.19
C SER A 35 -36.96 40.94 51.43
N ASP A 36 -35.92 40.10 51.43
CA ASP A 36 -34.65 40.37 50.77
C ASP A 36 -34.77 40.27 49.26
N ILE A 37 -35.50 39.27 48.75
CA ILE A 37 -35.80 39.15 47.31
C ILE A 37 -36.56 40.38 46.81
N ARG A 38 -37.60 40.81 47.54
CA ARG A 38 -38.35 42.04 47.20
C ARG A 38 -37.48 43.29 47.28
N ARG A 39 -36.56 43.37 48.24
CA ARG A 39 -35.62 44.50 48.37
C ARG A 39 -34.64 44.56 47.21
N ALA A 40 -34.04 43.43 46.87
CA ALA A 40 -33.11 43.29 45.76
C ALA A 40 -33.79 43.60 44.42
N TRP A 41 -34.99 43.06 44.20
CA TRP A 41 -35.81 43.40 43.05
C TRP A 41 -36.06 44.89 42.96
N ARG A 42 -36.49 45.59 44.03
CA ARG A 42 -36.71 47.05 43.96
C ARG A 42 -35.44 47.82 43.56
N LYS A 43 -34.26 47.42 44.05
CA LYS A 43 -32.99 48.05 43.69
C LYS A 43 -32.66 47.85 42.20
N GLN A 44 -32.80 46.61 41.73
CA GLN A 44 -32.52 46.27 40.33
C GLN A 44 -33.58 46.88 39.39
N SER A 45 -34.83 46.88 39.83
CA SER A 45 -35.96 47.49 39.16
C SER A 45 -35.73 49.00 38.93
N LEU A 46 -35.29 49.74 39.94
CA LEU A 46 -34.95 51.17 39.77
C LEU A 46 -33.76 51.42 38.85
N LYS A 47 -32.86 50.45 38.68
CA LYS A 47 -31.70 50.55 37.78
C LYS A 47 -32.10 50.33 36.32
N TYR A 48 -33.03 49.41 36.07
CA TYR A 48 -33.47 49.02 34.72
C TYR A 48 -34.84 49.60 34.31
N HIS A 49 -35.38 50.55 35.08
CA HIS A 49 -36.68 51.15 34.81
C HIS A 49 -36.66 52.03 33.53
N PRO A 50 -37.70 51.97 32.68
CA PRO A 50 -37.77 52.73 31.43
C PRO A 50 -37.69 54.26 31.65
N ASP A 51 -38.27 54.76 32.74
CA ASP A 51 -38.23 56.20 33.10
C ASP A 51 -36.81 56.74 33.32
N LYS A 52 -35.88 55.89 33.78
CA LYS A 52 -34.51 56.31 34.09
C LYS A 52 -33.55 56.11 32.93
N LEU A 53 -33.83 55.11 32.09
CA LEU A 53 -32.93 54.69 31.00
C LEU A 53 -33.31 55.28 29.64
N GLY A 54 -34.56 55.72 29.44
CA GLY A 54 -35.01 56.31 28.18
C GLY A 54 -34.62 55.42 26.99
N ASP A 55 -33.74 55.93 26.13
CA ASP A 55 -33.26 55.24 24.92
C ASP A 55 -32.34 54.04 25.18
N ALA A 56 -31.75 53.92 26.38
CA ALA A 56 -30.92 52.79 26.78
C ALA A 56 -31.73 51.67 27.47
N PHE A 57 -33.06 51.73 27.40
CA PHE A 57 -33.95 50.74 28.00
C PHE A 57 -33.90 49.42 27.25
N ASP A 58 -33.75 48.34 28.01
CA ASP A 58 -33.74 46.97 27.51
C ASP A 58 -34.97 46.25 28.07
N ALA A 59 -35.98 46.07 27.22
CA ALA A 59 -37.25 45.47 27.58
C ALA A 59 -37.10 44.01 28.01
N GLU A 60 -36.19 43.27 27.38
CA GLU A 60 -35.97 41.85 27.68
C GLU A 60 -35.34 41.68 29.07
N LYS A 61 -34.35 42.50 29.41
CA LYS A 61 -33.77 42.49 30.76
C LYS A 61 -34.77 42.91 31.82
N TRP A 62 -35.63 43.88 31.50
CA TRP A 62 -36.68 44.29 32.41
C TRP A 62 -37.66 43.15 32.72
N GLU A 63 -38.18 42.51 31.68
CA GLU A 63 -39.07 41.36 31.82
C GLU A 63 -38.39 40.21 32.58
N LEU A 64 -37.09 39.99 32.33
CA LEU A 64 -36.32 38.97 33.03
C LEU A 64 -36.22 39.26 34.54
N ILE A 65 -36.00 40.53 34.93
CA ILE A 65 -35.93 40.95 36.33
C ILE A 65 -37.30 40.82 37.01
N GLU A 66 -38.38 41.20 36.34
CA GLU A 66 -39.75 41.04 36.85
C GLU A 66 -40.10 39.55 37.02
N THR A 67 -39.79 38.74 36.01
CA THR A 67 -40.07 37.31 36.03
C THR A 67 -39.21 36.59 37.09
N ALA A 68 -37.94 37.00 37.27
CA ALA A 68 -37.07 36.47 38.31
C ALA A 68 -37.66 36.70 39.71
N ARG A 69 -38.20 37.89 39.98
CA ARG A 69 -38.91 38.17 41.23
C ARG A 69 -40.09 37.22 41.41
N ASP A 70 -40.93 37.07 40.39
CA ASP A 70 -42.16 36.29 40.48
C ASP A 70 -41.86 34.78 40.70
N ILE A 71 -40.82 34.25 40.04
CA ILE A 71 -40.38 32.86 40.23
C ILE A 71 -39.78 32.66 41.63
N LEU A 72 -38.96 33.59 42.12
CA LEU A 72 -38.26 33.43 43.40
C LEU A 72 -39.16 33.68 44.62
N LEU A 73 -40.26 34.43 44.46
CA LEU A 73 -41.27 34.62 45.51
C LEU A 73 -42.25 33.45 45.61
N ASP A 74 -42.55 32.76 44.49
CA ASP A 74 -43.41 31.58 44.53
C ASP A 74 -42.61 30.32 44.93
N LEU A 75 -43.00 29.68 46.03
CA LEU A 75 -42.29 28.51 46.55
C LEU A 75 -42.23 27.35 45.55
N ALA A 76 -43.29 27.12 44.78
CA ALA A 76 -43.35 26.01 43.82
C ALA A 76 -42.48 26.28 42.59
N ALA A 77 -42.57 27.49 42.03
CA ALA A 77 -41.74 27.91 40.89
C ALA A 77 -40.25 27.97 41.28
N ARG A 78 -39.92 28.48 42.48
CA ARG A 78 -38.55 28.47 43.01
C ARG A 78 -38.00 27.06 43.14
N ALA A 79 -38.77 26.13 43.73
CA ALA A 79 -38.35 24.74 43.86
C ALA A 79 -38.13 24.08 42.49
N ALA A 80 -38.99 24.36 41.50
CA ALA A 80 -38.83 23.86 40.14
C ALA A 80 -37.55 24.40 39.48
N TYR A 81 -37.26 25.69 39.63
CA TYR A 81 -36.05 26.32 39.13
C TYR A 81 -34.78 25.72 39.78
N ASP A 82 -34.74 25.64 41.11
CA ASP A 82 -33.60 25.12 41.86
C ASP A 82 -33.33 23.64 41.53
N ASN A 83 -34.39 22.84 41.38
CA ASN A 83 -34.28 21.44 40.96
C ASN A 83 -33.75 21.32 39.52
N GLY A 84 -34.24 22.16 38.60
CA GLY A 84 -33.76 22.21 37.22
C GLY A 84 -32.27 22.56 37.16
N ARG A 85 -31.85 23.61 37.87
CA ARG A 85 -30.45 24.04 37.96
C ARG A 85 -29.54 22.93 38.50
N LYS A 86 -29.94 22.26 39.58
CA LYS A 86 -29.22 21.09 40.12
C LYS A 86 -29.13 19.95 39.11
N ALA A 87 -30.21 19.65 38.41
CA ALA A 87 -30.23 18.58 37.40
C ALA A 87 -29.27 18.87 36.24
N VAL A 88 -29.19 20.13 35.77
CA VAL A 88 -28.22 20.52 34.73
C VAL A 88 -26.78 20.34 35.21
N LEU A 89 -26.47 20.79 36.44
CA LEU A 89 -25.14 20.63 37.04
C LEU A 89 -24.74 19.17 37.18
N LEU A 90 -25.66 18.32 37.66
CA LEU A 90 -25.43 16.88 37.79
C LEU A 90 -25.17 16.23 36.42
N ARG A 91 -25.99 16.55 35.40
CA ARG A 91 -25.79 16.05 34.04
C ARG A 91 -24.44 16.48 33.45
N LYS A 92 -24.02 17.72 33.72
CA LYS A 92 -22.72 18.22 33.28
C LYS A 92 -21.58 17.45 33.95
N ALA A 93 -21.64 17.28 35.27
CA ALA A 93 -20.64 16.53 36.03
C ALA A 93 -20.55 15.05 35.61
N GLU A 94 -21.70 14.40 35.38
CA GLU A 94 -21.75 13.03 34.87
C GLU A 94 -21.11 12.91 33.49
N ARG A 95 -21.45 13.83 32.57
CA ARG A 95 -20.86 13.88 31.24
C ARG A 95 -19.35 14.06 31.29
N GLU A 96 -18.86 14.97 32.14
CA GLU A 96 -17.42 15.19 32.32
C GLU A 96 -16.71 13.95 32.89
N ARG A 97 -17.32 13.25 33.85
CA ARG A 97 -16.77 12.01 34.41
C ARG A 97 -16.69 10.90 33.37
N VAL A 98 -17.78 10.66 32.62
CA VAL A 98 -17.83 9.65 31.55
C VAL A 98 -16.86 10.02 30.42
N HIS A 99 -16.77 11.30 30.06
CA HIS A 99 -15.82 11.78 29.07
C HIS A 99 -14.37 11.58 29.51
N GLY A 100 -14.05 11.86 30.79
CA GLY A 100 -12.73 11.61 31.36
C GLY A 100 -12.36 10.13 31.34
N GLN A 101 -13.29 9.24 31.69
CA GLN A 101 -13.08 7.79 31.63
C GLN A 101 -12.87 7.29 30.20
N ARG A 102 -13.74 7.70 29.26
CA ARG A 102 -13.64 7.33 27.85
C ARG A 102 -12.33 7.82 27.24
N LYS A 103 -11.92 9.06 27.55
CA LYS A 103 -10.67 9.63 27.05
C LYS A 103 -9.47 8.81 27.53
N ARG A 104 -9.40 8.46 28.82
CA ARG A 104 -8.32 7.61 29.35
C ARG A 104 -8.23 6.26 28.64
N MET A 105 -9.37 5.62 28.40
CA MET A 105 -9.38 4.34 27.67
C MET A 105 -8.89 4.49 26.23
N ILE A 106 -9.26 5.57 25.55
CA ILE A 106 -8.80 5.84 24.17
C ILE A 106 -7.30 6.11 24.17
N ASP A 107 -6.82 7.00 25.04
CA ASP A 107 -5.40 7.35 25.12
C ASP A 107 -4.53 6.10 25.46
N GLU A 108 -5.03 5.20 26.32
CA GLU A 108 -4.37 3.93 26.65
C GLU A 108 -4.32 2.96 25.45
N LEU A 109 -5.43 2.83 24.72
CA LEU A 109 -5.49 2.00 23.51
C LEU A 109 -4.57 2.54 22.42
N GLU A 110 -4.61 3.84 22.17
CA GLU A 110 -3.77 4.51 21.16
C GLU A 110 -2.28 4.36 21.48
N ALA A 111 -1.88 4.60 22.74
CA ALA A 111 -0.50 4.40 23.18
C ALA A 111 -0.04 2.94 23.03
N ALA A 112 -0.92 1.97 23.33
CA ALA A 112 -0.60 0.55 23.15
C ALA A 112 -0.45 0.18 21.66
N GLU A 113 -1.32 0.69 20.79
CA GLU A 113 -1.23 0.50 19.34
C GLU A 113 0.04 1.12 18.75
N GLU A 114 0.39 2.34 19.16
CA GLU A 114 1.63 3.00 18.75
C GLU A 114 2.86 2.23 19.22
N ALA A 115 2.90 1.78 20.48
CA ALA A 115 4.02 0.99 20.99
C ALA A 115 4.18 -0.33 20.23
N ALA A 116 3.07 -1.02 19.92
CA ALA A 116 3.10 -2.24 19.12
C ALA A 116 3.60 -1.98 17.68
N LYS A 117 3.16 -0.87 17.08
CA LYS A 117 3.61 -0.44 15.75
C LYS A 117 5.10 -0.10 15.74
N GLN A 118 5.57 0.66 16.71
CA GLN A 118 7.00 1.00 16.85
C GLN A 118 7.84 -0.25 17.06
N LYS A 119 7.38 -1.20 17.88
CA LYS A 119 8.08 -2.47 18.09
C LYS A 119 8.19 -3.27 16.79
N ARG A 120 7.10 -3.40 16.02
CA ARG A 120 7.11 -4.05 14.70
C ARG A 120 8.07 -3.38 13.73
N GLN A 121 8.03 -2.06 13.63
CA GLN A 121 8.95 -1.30 12.78
C GLN A 121 10.42 -1.51 13.19
N ALA A 122 10.71 -1.47 14.49
CA ALA A 122 12.06 -1.73 15.00
C ALA A 122 12.53 -3.16 14.73
N GLU A 123 11.64 -4.16 14.80
CA GLU A 123 11.94 -5.55 14.44
C GLU A 123 12.19 -5.70 12.93
N GLU A 124 11.38 -5.06 12.09
CA GLU A 124 11.57 -5.04 10.64
C GLU A 124 12.89 -4.38 10.23
N ASP A 125 13.24 -3.25 10.86
CA ASP A 125 14.49 -2.55 10.56
C ASP A 125 15.71 -3.35 11.01
N LYS A 126 15.65 -4.00 12.19
CA LYS A 126 16.68 -4.96 12.62
C LYS A 126 16.80 -6.14 11.66
N ALA A 127 15.67 -6.67 11.19
CA ALA A 127 15.68 -7.77 10.22
C ALA A 127 16.33 -7.35 8.89
N ARG A 128 16.05 -6.14 8.40
CA ARG A 128 16.69 -5.57 7.20
C ARG A 128 18.19 -5.37 7.39
N GLU A 129 18.62 -4.94 8.57
CA GLU A 129 20.04 -4.78 8.89
C GLU A 129 20.76 -6.13 8.88
N LEU A 130 20.21 -7.13 9.57
CA LEU A 130 20.74 -8.50 9.56
C LEU A 130 20.75 -9.12 8.16
N GLU A 131 19.74 -8.85 7.34
CA GLU A 131 19.68 -9.31 5.95
C GLU A 131 20.82 -8.71 5.12
N ARG A 132 21.10 -7.42 5.29
CA ARG A 132 22.24 -6.75 4.62
C ARG A 132 23.57 -7.34 5.06
N GLU A 133 23.76 -7.60 6.34
CA GLU A 133 24.98 -8.25 6.85
C GLU A 133 25.13 -9.67 6.29
N ARG A 134 24.04 -10.45 6.30
CA ARG A 134 24.02 -11.80 5.71
C ARG A 134 24.33 -11.78 4.22
N ALA A 135 23.79 -10.81 3.48
CA ALA A 135 24.06 -10.63 2.06
C ALA A 135 25.54 -10.31 1.80
N ARG A 136 26.14 -9.43 2.61
CA ARG A 136 27.57 -9.11 2.53
C ARG A 136 28.45 -10.34 2.80
N LEU A 137 28.17 -11.10 3.86
CA LEU A 137 28.90 -12.34 4.16
C LEU A 137 28.73 -13.38 3.04
N ALA A 138 27.51 -13.50 2.48
CA ALA A 138 27.25 -14.41 1.38
C ALA A 138 27.98 -14.00 0.10
N GLU A 139 28.09 -12.71 -0.19
CA GLU A 139 28.86 -12.19 -1.32
C GLU A 139 30.35 -12.46 -1.16
N GLU A 140 30.91 -12.17 0.02
CA GLU A 140 32.30 -12.49 0.35
C GLU A 140 32.57 -14.01 0.25
N GLY A 141 31.61 -14.85 0.69
CA GLY A 141 31.66 -16.30 0.55
C GLY A 141 31.59 -16.77 -0.91
N ARG A 142 30.68 -16.21 -1.71
CA ARG A 142 30.58 -16.52 -3.16
C ARG A 142 31.86 -16.19 -3.89
N ARG A 143 32.47 -15.02 -3.60
CA ARG A 143 33.72 -14.61 -4.25
C ARG A 143 34.85 -15.59 -3.97
N ARG A 144 34.99 -16.05 -2.73
CA ARG A 144 35.99 -17.08 -2.38
C ARG A 144 35.77 -18.39 -3.15
N MET A 145 34.52 -18.84 -3.23
CA MET A 145 34.18 -20.07 -3.96
C MET A 145 34.39 -19.94 -5.46
N GLU A 146 34.08 -18.78 -6.06
CA GLU A 146 34.33 -18.51 -7.47
C GLU A 146 35.83 -18.52 -7.78
N GLU A 147 36.65 -17.84 -6.96
CA GLU A 147 38.11 -17.85 -7.08
C GLU A 147 38.69 -19.28 -6.94
N GLU A 148 38.20 -20.07 -5.97
CA GLU A 148 38.61 -21.47 -5.78
C GLU A 148 38.18 -22.37 -6.94
N ASN A 149 36.95 -22.21 -7.43
CA ASN A 149 36.41 -22.99 -8.56
C ASN A 149 37.12 -22.64 -9.87
N GLU A 150 37.48 -21.38 -10.11
CA GLU A 150 38.29 -20.97 -11.25
C GLU A 150 39.69 -21.57 -11.20
N ARG A 151 40.34 -21.54 -10.03
CA ARG A 151 41.63 -22.20 -9.81
C ARG A 151 41.54 -23.69 -10.10
N PHE A 152 40.54 -24.37 -9.53
CA PHE A 152 40.31 -25.78 -9.76
C PHE A 152 40.05 -26.10 -11.23
N LYS A 153 39.21 -25.31 -11.92
CA LYS A 153 38.97 -25.47 -13.37
C LYS A 153 40.24 -25.29 -14.19
N ARG A 154 41.07 -24.30 -13.85
CA ARG A 154 42.34 -24.04 -14.53
C ARG A 154 43.31 -25.20 -14.36
N GLU A 155 43.49 -25.68 -13.13
CA GLU A 155 44.34 -26.83 -12.83
C GLU A 155 43.85 -28.10 -13.54
N ASN A 156 42.54 -28.33 -13.57
CA ASN A 156 41.95 -29.49 -14.23
C ASN A 156 42.08 -29.41 -15.76
N LEU A 157 41.91 -28.22 -16.35
CA LEU A 157 42.14 -27.99 -17.78
C LEU A 157 43.61 -28.19 -18.13
N GLU A 158 44.53 -27.63 -17.34
CA GLU A 158 45.97 -27.81 -17.53
C GLU A 158 46.39 -29.28 -17.39
N ALA A 159 45.80 -30.01 -16.43
CA ALA A 159 46.03 -31.45 -16.30
C ALA A 159 45.51 -32.23 -17.53
N GLN A 160 44.33 -31.89 -18.06
CA GLN A 160 43.84 -32.47 -19.32
C GLN A 160 44.74 -32.12 -20.50
N GLU A 161 45.23 -30.89 -20.60
CA GLU A 161 46.15 -30.46 -21.65
C GLU A 161 47.50 -31.18 -21.55
N ARG A 162 48.05 -31.36 -20.34
CA ARG A 162 49.25 -32.17 -20.11
C ARG A 162 49.03 -33.61 -20.55
N GLN A 163 47.92 -34.22 -20.15
CA GLN A 163 47.55 -35.57 -20.61
C GLN A 163 47.37 -35.63 -22.14
N ARG A 164 46.75 -34.61 -22.76
CA ARG A 164 46.59 -34.53 -24.22
C ARG A 164 47.96 -34.41 -24.90
N ARG A 165 48.85 -33.56 -24.38
CA ARG A 165 50.20 -33.35 -24.89
C ARG A 165 51.06 -34.61 -24.74
N GLU A 166 51.01 -35.27 -23.60
CA GLU A 166 51.65 -36.57 -23.36
C GLU A 166 51.09 -37.65 -24.29
N ARG A 167 49.77 -37.68 -24.54
CA ARG A 167 49.16 -38.60 -25.52
C ARG A 167 49.65 -38.30 -26.95
N ILE A 168 49.72 -37.04 -27.35
CA ILE A 168 50.24 -36.63 -28.67
C ILE A 168 51.72 -37.00 -28.81
N GLU A 169 52.52 -36.79 -27.76
CA GLU A 169 53.95 -37.11 -27.75
C GLU A 169 54.20 -38.63 -27.71
N ARG A 170 53.36 -39.42 -27.03
CA ARG A 170 53.46 -40.89 -26.95
C ARG A 170 52.92 -41.59 -28.20
N ASP A 171 51.76 -41.17 -28.68
CA ASP A 171 51.01 -41.87 -29.72
C ASP A 171 51.23 -41.25 -31.11
N GLY A 172 51.87 -40.07 -31.23
CA GLY A 172 52.31 -39.46 -32.49
C GLY A 172 51.21 -39.01 -33.45
N ASP A 173 49.94 -39.23 -33.12
CA ASP A 173 48.78 -38.97 -33.95
C ASP A 173 47.74 -38.16 -33.17
N GLY A 174 47.76 -36.86 -33.37
CA GLY A 174 46.72 -35.97 -32.89
C GLY A 174 46.91 -34.65 -33.58
N ASP A 175 46.09 -34.40 -34.60
CA ASP A 175 45.69 -33.10 -35.17
C ASP A 175 45.53 -33.14 -36.70
N GLU A 176 45.78 -34.26 -37.39
CA GLU A 176 45.60 -34.34 -38.86
C GLU A 176 44.12 -34.15 -39.29
N TYR A 177 43.17 -34.69 -38.51
CA TYR A 177 41.75 -34.58 -38.82
C TYR A 177 41.16 -33.20 -38.48
N ASP A 178 41.60 -32.58 -37.38
CA ASP A 178 41.11 -31.27 -36.94
C ASP A 178 41.68 -30.14 -37.82
N GLU A 179 42.94 -30.28 -38.26
CA GLU A 179 43.57 -29.34 -39.20
C GLU A 179 42.91 -29.43 -40.59
N LYS A 180 42.62 -30.64 -41.08
CA LYS A 180 41.82 -30.85 -42.30
C LYS A 180 40.42 -30.27 -42.19
N LEU A 181 39.77 -30.40 -41.03
CA LEU A 181 38.43 -29.83 -40.80
C LEU A 181 38.46 -28.29 -40.82
N ALA A 182 39.48 -27.67 -40.22
CA ALA A 182 39.70 -26.22 -40.24
C ALA A 182 40.01 -25.70 -41.65
N ASP A 183 40.75 -26.46 -42.46
CA ASP A 183 41.04 -26.13 -43.85
C ASP A 183 39.78 -26.24 -44.74
N LEU A 184 38.98 -27.28 -44.55
CA LEU A 184 37.68 -27.42 -45.23
C LEU A 184 36.75 -26.25 -44.90
N GLN A 185 36.72 -25.81 -43.63
CA GLN A 185 35.90 -24.67 -43.22
C GLN A 185 36.39 -23.36 -43.84
N ARG A 186 37.71 -23.11 -43.86
CA ARG A 186 38.31 -21.97 -44.57
C ARG A 186 37.95 -21.95 -46.06
N GLN A 187 37.99 -23.11 -46.72
CA GLN A 187 37.58 -23.23 -48.13
C GLN A 187 36.08 -22.96 -48.34
N ILE A 188 35.21 -23.36 -47.40
CA ILE A 188 33.78 -23.05 -47.47
C ILE A 188 33.55 -21.55 -47.36
N ASP A 189 34.23 -20.88 -46.43
CA ASP A 189 34.06 -19.44 -46.19
C ASP A 189 34.65 -18.61 -47.33
N GLU A 190 35.79 -19.02 -47.90
CA GLU A 190 36.35 -18.42 -49.11
C GLU A 190 35.40 -18.59 -50.31
N LYS A 191 34.83 -19.79 -50.52
CA LYS A 191 33.82 -20.02 -51.57
C LYS A 191 32.57 -19.17 -51.37
N ARG A 192 32.12 -18.98 -50.12
CA ARG A 192 30.99 -18.11 -49.79
C ARG A 192 31.31 -16.64 -50.10
N ARG A 193 32.52 -16.19 -49.77
CA ARG A 193 33.02 -14.84 -50.07
C ARG A 193 33.12 -14.59 -51.57
N LEU A 194 33.74 -15.50 -52.33
CA LEU A 194 33.83 -15.41 -53.80
C LEU A 194 32.45 -15.43 -54.47
N LYS A 195 31.50 -16.22 -53.95
CA LYS A 195 30.10 -16.15 -54.39
C LYS A 195 29.45 -14.80 -54.09
N ALA A 196 29.71 -14.22 -52.91
CA ALA A 196 29.21 -12.91 -52.54
C ALA A 196 29.81 -11.81 -53.44
N GLU A 197 31.11 -11.88 -53.74
CA GLU A 197 31.82 -10.97 -54.64
C GLU A 197 31.30 -11.09 -56.10
N ARG A 198 31.11 -12.30 -56.64
CA ARG A 198 30.48 -12.52 -57.96
C ARG A 198 29.04 -11.99 -58.01
N LYS A 199 28.26 -12.18 -56.94
CA LYS A 199 26.89 -11.66 -56.84
C LYS A 199 26.89 -10.13 -56.77
N ALA A 200 27.86 -9.53 -56.08
CA ALA A 200 28.04 -8.08 -56.01
C ALA A 200 28.50 -7.48 -57.35
N ALA A 201 29.41 -8.16 -58.07
CA ALA A 201 29.84 -7.77 -59.41
C ALA A 201 28.67 -7.82 -60.42
N ARG A 202 27.85 -8.88 -60.38
CA ARG A 202 26.62 -9.01 -61.19
C ARG A 202 25.55 -7.96 -60.85
N LYS A 203 25.63 -7.33 -59.67
CA LYS A 203 24.75 -6.22 -59.25
C LYS A 203 25.28 -4.84 -59.69
N LYS A 204 26.58 -4.71 -60.03
CA LYS A 204 27.23 -3.45 -60.42
C LYS A 204 27.45 -3.27 -61.93
N GLY A 205 27.21 -4.28 -62.78
CA GLY A 205 27.30 -4.18 -64.24
C GLY A 205 26.42 -5.23 -64.93
N GLY A 206 25.71 -4.82 -65.98
CA GLY A 206 24.70 -5.62 -66.68
C GLY A 206 25.25 -6.70 -67.62
N GLU A 207 24.33 -7.62 -67.95
CA GLU A 207 24.34 -8.64 -69.01
C GLU A 207 25.18 -9.91 -68.81
N ALA A 208 24.50 -11.05 -69.00
CA ALA A 208 25.04 -12.41 -68.88
C ALA A 208 25.51 -12.90 -70.26
N PRO A 209 26.70 -13.49 -70.39
CA PRO A 209 27.05 -14.20 -71.62
C PRO A 209 26.36 -15.56 -71.67
N GLU A 210 25.90 -15.89 -72.88
CA GLU A 210 25.27 -17.15 -73.26
C GLU A 210 26.08 -18.39 -72.90
N LYS A 211 25.33 -19.49 -72.72
CA LYS A 211 25.83 -20.86 -72.57
C LYS A 211 26.66 -21.27 -73.78
N SER A 212 27.85 -21.81 -73.55
CA SER A 212 28.46 -22.82 -74.42
C SER A 212 28.33 -24.20 -73.78
N SER A 213 27.66 -25.10 -74.50
CA SER A 213 27.78 -26.55 -74.39
C SER A 213 29.21 -26.94 -74.82
N ASP A 214 29.87 -28.04 -74.46
CA ASP A 214 29.45 -29.40 -74.13
C ASP A 214 30.58 -30.07 -73.32
N THR A 215 30.23 -31.01 -72.45
CA THR A 215 30.90 -32.33 -72.37
C THR A 215 30.09 -33.21 -71.44
N ALA A 216 29.30 -34.10 -72.04
CA ALA A 216 28.64 -35.19 -71.36
C ALA A 216 29.70 -36.17 -70.82
N THR A 217 29.73 -36.36 -69.50
CA THR A 217 30.27 -37.57 -68.88
C THR A 217 29.14 -38.18 -68.06
N ALA A 218 28.75 -39.39 -68.43
CA ALA A 218 27.63 -40.12 -67.85
C ALA A 218 27.84 -40.36 -66.35
N ALA A 219 26.86 -39.91 -65.55
CA ALA A 219 26.72 -40.23 -64.14
C ALA A 219 25.47 -41.12 -63.95
N PRO A 220 25.52 -42.10 -63.03
CA PRO A 220 24.55 -43.19 -62.96
C PRO A 220 23.15 -42.72 -62.57
N ALA A 221 22.16 -43.50 -63.02
CA ALA A 221 20.72 -43.39 -62.78
C ALA A 221 20.32 -42.46 -61.63
N SER A 222 19.66 -41.37 -62.00
CA SER A 222 19.02 -40.44 -61.09
C SER A 222 18.03 -41.19 -60.20
N TYR A 223 18.38 -41.39 -58.93
CA TYR A 223 17.38 -41.58 -57.90
C TYR A 223 16.61 -40.26 -57.79
N SER A 224 15.54 -40.15 -58.58
CA SER A 224 14.50 -39.15 -58.35
C SER A 224 13.90 -39.47 -57.00
N ARG A 225 14.34 -38.75 -55.96
CA ARG A 225 13.72 -38.84 -54.65
C ARG A 225 12.27 -38.37 -54.82
N PRO A 226 11.26 -39.22 -54.62
CA PRO A 226 9.88 -38.79 -54.80
C PRO A 226 9.61 -37.61 -53.87
N PRO A 227 8.85 -36.60 -54.33
CA PRO A 227 8.56 -35.42 -53.51
C PRO A 227 7.93 -35.87 -52.19
N LEU A 228 8.36 -35.25 -51.09
CA LEU A 228 7.85 -35.57 -49.76
C LEU A 228 6.34 -35.36 -49.74
N ASP A 229 5.60 -36.46 -49.63
CA ASP A 229 4.16 -36.44 -49.43
C ASP A 229 3.86 -36.10 -47.96
N TRP A 230 3.61 -34.81 -47.74
CA TRP A 230 3.25 -34.27 -46.44
C TRP A 230 1.97 -34.91 -45.87
N GLY A 231 1.07 -35.41 -46.71
CA GLY A 231 -0.13 -36.12 -46.27
C GLY A 231 0.21 -37.43 -45.57
N ASN A 232 1.07 -38.24 -46.18
CA ASN A 232 1.51 -39.52 -45.62
C ASN A 232 2.36 -39.33 -44.35
N LEU A 233 3.23 -38.32 -44.31
CA LEU A 233 4.00 -38.01 -43.11
C LEU A 233 3.11 -37.61 -41.92
N MET A 234 2.08 -36.79 -42.17
CA MET A 234 1.14 -36.37 -41.12
C MET A 234 0.24 -37.52 -40.66
N ALA A 235 -0.14 -38.43 -41.55
CA ALA A 235 -0.86 -39.65 -41.18
C ALA A 235 -0.04 -40.55 -40.24
N ARG A 236 1.25 -40.75 -40.54
CA ARG A 236 2.17 -41.52 -39.70
C ARG A 236 2.41 -40.87 -38.34
N CYS A 237 2.47 -39.54 -38.27
CA CYS A 237 2.54 -38.83 -36.99
C CYS A 237 1.28 -39.06 -36.14
N ARG A 238 0.09 -39.00 -36.76
CA ARG A 238 -1.18 -39.25 -36.06
C ARG A 238 -1.31 -40.69 -35.58
N GLU A 239 -0.90 -41.67 -36.38
CA GLU A 239 -0.84 -43.08 -35.95
C GLU A 239 0.15 -43.30 -34.80
N ALA A 240 1.32 -42.65 -34.84
CA ALA A 240 2.30 -42.73 -33.77
C ALA A 240 1.75 -42.14 -32.45
N ASP A 241 0.98 -41.05 -32.53
CA ASP A 241 0.33 -40.45 -31.36
C ASP A 241 -0.81 -41.32 -30.83
N GLN A 242 -1.59 -41.96 -31.71
CA GLN A 242 -2.61 -42.95 -31.31
C GLN A 242 -2.00 -44.18 -30.64
N LEU A 243 -0.86 -44.69 -31.15
CA LEU A 243 -0.11 -45.79 -30.53
C LEU A 243 0.45 -45.42 -29.15
N LYS A 244 0.96 -44.18 -29.00
CA LYS A 244 1.40 -43.67 -27.69
C LYS A 244 0.22 -43.54 -26.72
N ALA A 245 -0.93 -43.04 -27.18
CA ALA A 245 -2.14 -42.95 -26.37
C ALA A 245 -2.65 -44.33 -25.95
N ALA A 246 -2.68 -45.31 -26.86
CA ALA A 246 -3.08 -46.68 -26.57
C ALA A 246 -2.13 -47.39 -25.58
N LYS A 247 -0.81 -47.20 -25.72
CA LYS A 247 0.19 -47.70 -24.75
C LYS A 247 0.05 -47.05 -23.37
N LYS A 248 -0.32 -45.76 -23.31
CA LYS A 248 -0.59 -45.06 -22.05
C LYS A 248 -1.88 -45.56 -21.40
N ALA A 249 -2.91 -45.91 -22.18
CA ALA A 249 -4.17 -46.44 -21.69
C ALA A 249 -4.09 -47.90 -21.21
N THR A 250 -3.08 -48.67 -21.64
CA THR A 250 -2.84 -50.06 -21.19
C THR A 250 -1.84 -50.16 -20.04
N ALA A 251 -1.23 -49.03 -19.62
CA ALA A 251 -0.32 -48.93 -18.49
C ALA A 251 -0.99 -48.42 -17.20
N VAL A 252 -2.33 -48.33 -17.19
CA VAL A 252 -3.21 -48.02 -16.04
C VAL A 252 -4.07 -49.25 -15.78
#